data_AF-A0AAN0RJX2-F1
#
_entry.id   AF-A0AAN0RJX2-F1
#
_cell.length_a   1.000
_cell.length_b   1.000
_cell.length_c   1.000
_cell.angle_alpha   90.00
_cell.angle_beta   90.00
_cell.angle_gamma   90.00
#
_symmetry.space_group_name_H-M   'P 1'
#
loop_
_entity.id
_entity.type
_entity.pdbx_description
1 polymer ?
#
loop_
_entity_poly.entity_id
_entity_poly.type
_entity_poly.pdbx_seq_one_letter_code
_entity_poly.pdbx_strand_id
1 'polypeptide(L)'
;MHIAPYDNKNSPIVDVDDTTVPLNYFNIVKLTKGQAFAYQVPGYETCIVPATGTIDVDVEGFKTAGLGGRVEDVWGGEPEGVYVPSGAKVEMVCLSETAEVFIAGAKYDEVLDPFAVRADEIDLVQYGSDDTKTHRKIKHILGQKQHGKVGRLLVSELFTVGAGGWSGFPSHKHDTDHLPTETRHDETYNFRFKPNWGSGVQMLQREDNKPGDAYHIVDGSTICLDNGYHPCCVLPGYEMYYFTILGGLSQRSLVQYFQPTHAYQIETIPGIKDMIAKFK
;
A
#
# COMPACT_ATOMS: atom_id res chain seq x y z
N MET A 1 -11.23 11.01 3.89
CA MET A 1 -10.92 9.69 4.48
C MET A 1 -11.36 8.55 3.59
N HIS A 2 -12.65 8.15 3.55
CA HIS A 2 -13.13 7.12 2.62
C HIS A 2 -13.52 7.73 1.28
N ILE A 3 -12.94 7.19 0.21
CA ILE A 3 -13.26 7.50 -1.18
C ILE A 3 -13.89 6.25 -1.77
N ALA A 4 -15.19 6.32 -2.07
CA ALA A 4 -15.92 5.25 -2.75
C ALA A 4 -15.32 4.98 -4.14
N PRO A 5 -15.40 3.75 -4.67
CA PRO A 5 -14.88 3.45 -6.00
C PRO A 5 -15.59 4.27 -7.08
N TYR A 6 -14.83 4.76 -8.04
CA TYR A 6 -15.31 5.50 -9.19
C TYR A 6 -14.33 5.35 -10.36
N ASP A 7 -14.77 5.71 -11.57
CA ASP A 7 -13.85 5.90 -12.69
C ASP A 7 -13.14 7.26 -12.51
N ASN A 8 -11.88 7.19 -12.07
CA ASN A 8 -11.02 8.36 -11.86
C ASN A 8 -10.49 8.95 -13.18
N LYS A 9 -10.80 8.36 -14.33
CA LYS A 9 -10.34 8.81 -15.65
C LYS A 9 -8.82 9.00 -15.70
N ASN A 10 -8.10 8.08 -15.05
CA ASN A 10 -6.64 8.10 -14.88
C ASN A 10 -6.09 9.36 -14.19
N SER A 11 -6.94 10.15 -13.51
CA SER A 11 -6.55 11.28 -12.66
C SER A 11 -6.28 10.78 -11.23
N PRO A 12 -5.35 11.40 -10.47
CA PRO A 12 -5.01 10.94 -9.13
C PRO A 12 -6.24 10.86 -8.22
N ILE A 13 -6.33 9.76 -7.46
CA ILE A 13 -7.36 9.54 -6.44
C ILE A 13 -6.99 10.30 -5.16
N VAL A 14 -5.69 10.31 -4.83
CA VAL A 14 -5.08 11.14 -3.80
C VAL A 14 -4.00 11.95 -4.52
N ASP A 15 -4.23 13.25 -4.66
CA ASP A 15 -3.31 14.14 -5.36
C ASP A 15 -2.27 14.72 -4.39
N VAL A 16 -1.28 15.43 -4.95
CA VAL A 16 -0.29 16.17 -4.16
C VAL A 16 -0.97 17.18 -3.23
N ASP A 17 -0.36 17.39 -2.06
CA ASP A 17 -0.88 18.27 -1.02
C ASP A 17 -2.33 17.93 -0.57
N ASP A 18 -2.72 16.64 -0.63
CA ASP A 18 -4.00 16.18 -0.09
C ASP A 18 -4.20 16.65 1.36
N THR A 19 -5.41 17.13 1.66
CA THR A 19 -5.72 17.73 2.97
C THR A 19 -5.76 16.73 4.13
N THR A 20 -5.88 15.43 3.84
CA THR A 20 -5.93 14.35 4.83
C THR A 20 -4.57 13.65 4.98
N VAL A 21 -3.91 13.35 3.86
CA VAL A 21 -2.64 12.61 3.80
C VAL A 21 -1.62 13.35 2.92
N PRO A 22 -1.17 14.55 3.33
CA PRO A 22 -0.31 15.41 2.50
C PRO A 22 1.04 14.79 2.13
N LEU A 23 1.48 13.74 2.82
CA LEU A 23 2.72 13.03 2.48
C LEU A 23 2.54 11.98 1.38
N ASN A 24 1.31 11.60 1.03
CA ASN A 24 1.04 10.53 0.06
C ASN A 24 0.52 11.06 -1.28
N TYR A 25 0.73 10.26 -2.32
CA TYR A 25 0.10 10.38 -3.63
C TYR A 25 -0.39 9.00 -4.07
N PHE A 26 -1.56 8.94 -4.72
CA PHE A 26 -2.09 7.69 -5.25
C PHE A 26 -2.90 7.90 -6.52
N ASN A 27 -2.58 7.13 -7.56
CA ASN A 27 -3.38 7.05 -8.78
C ASN A 27 -3.57 5.59 -9.20
N ILE A 28 -4.71 5.31 -9.84
CA ILE A 28 -4.98 4.07 -10.56
C ILE A 28 -5.12 4.43 -12.03
N VAL A 29 -4.27 3.86 -12.87
CA VAL A 29 -4.30 4.09 -14.32
C VAL A 29 -4.74 2.80 -15.01
N LYS A 30 -5.78 2.91 -15.83
CA LYS A 30 -6.26 1.81 -16.68
C LYS A 30 -5.89 2.08 -18.13
N LEU A 31 -5.25 1.10 -18.76
CA LEU A 31 -4.75 1.18 -20.14
C LEU A 31 -5.21 -0.03 -20.94
N THR A 32 -5.44 0.17 -22.23
CA THR A 32 -5.56 -0.90 -23.22
C THR A 32 -4.28 -1.05 -24.03
N LYS A 33 -4.11 -2.18 -24.71
CA LYS A 33 -2.91 -2.49 -25.50
C LYS A 33 -2.45 -1.35 -26.40
N GLY A 34 -1.17 -1.00 -26.28
CA GLY A 34 -0.52 0.06 -27.03
C GLY A 34 -0.85 1.48 -26.56
N GLN A 35 -1.77 1.67 -25.60
CA GLN A 35 -1.96 2.97 -24.98
C GLN A 35 -0.76 3.31 -24.11
N ALA A 36 -0.32 4.55 -24.23
CA ALA A 36 0.70 5.16 -23.40
C ALA A 36 0.06 6.10 -22.38
N PHE A 37 0.66 6.18 -21.19
CA PHE A 37 0.35 7.18 -20.19
C PHE A 37 1.63 7.77 -19.64
N ALA A 38 1.73 9.10 -19.71
CA ALA A 38 2.87 9.84 -19.21
C ALA A 38 2.47 10.65 -17.99
N TYR A 39 3.35 10.74 -17.00
CA TYR A 39 3.12 11.55 -15.81
C TYR A 39 4.43 12.07 -15.21
N GLN A 40 4.29 13.07 -14.36
CA GLN A 40 5.36 13.65 -13.56
C GLN A 40 4.73 14.18 -12.27
N VAL A 41 5.32 13.89 -11.11
CA VAL A 41 4.81 14.37 -9.81
C VAL A 41 5.93 15.14 -9.09
N PRO A 42 6.08 16.46 -9.33
CA PRO A 42 7.13 17.25 -8.67
C PRO A 42 7.03 17.19 -7.14
N GLY A 43 8.16 17.01 -6.45
CA GLY A 43 8.23 16.93 -4.98
C GLY A 43 7.80 15.59 -4.37
N TYR A 44 7.46 14.61 -5.21
CA TYR A 44 7.09 13.26 -4.78
C TYR A 44 7.90 12.23 -5.55
N GLU A 45 8.49 11.27 -4.83
CA GLU A 45 8.93 10.01 -5.41
C GLU A 45 7.73 9.10 -5.62
N THR A 46 7.76 8.23 -6.63
CA THR A 46 6.66 7.30 -6.91
C THR A 46 7.12 5.85 -7.11
N CYS A 47 6.16 4.92 -7.04
CA CYS A 47 6.34 3.53 -7.38
C CYS A 47 5.20 3.07 -8.29
N ILE A 48 5.56 2.57 -9.48
CA ILE A 48 4.62 2.06 -10.47
C ILE A 48 4.48 0.55 -10.24
N VAL A 49 3.27 0.08 -10.01
CA VAL A 49 2.97 -1.31 -9.66
C VAL A 49 1.78 -1.80 -10.50
N PRO A 50 1.99 -2.67 -11.50
CA PRO A 50 0.90 -3.32 -12.21
C PRO A 50 0.09 -4.21 -11.25
N ALA A 51 -1.18 -3.84 -11.02
CA ALA A 51 -2.14 -4.68 -10.32
C ALA A 51 -2.52 -5.87 -11.20
N THR A 52 -2.81 -5.59 -12.47
CA THR A 52 -3.01 -6.59 -13.54
C THR A 52 -2.42 -6.09 -14.86
N GLY A 53 -2.18 -7.01 -15.78
CA GLY A 53 -1.56 -6.74 -17.07
C GLY A 53 -0.05 -6.60 -17.01
N THR A 54 0.50 -6.20 -18.15
CA THR A 54 1.94 -6.04 -18.37
C THR A 54 2.20 -4.72 -19.09
N ILE A 55 3.18 -3.97 -18.62
CA ILE A 55 3.55 -2.66 -19.17
C ILE A 55 5.07 -2.56 -19.41
N ASP A 56 5.47 -1.75 -20.37
CA ASP A 56 6.83 -1.19 -20.43
C ASP A 56 6.85 0.15 -19.70
N VAL A 57 7.94 0.47 -19.02
CA VAL A 57 8.16 1.74 -18.30
C VAL A 57 9.46 2.38 -18.74
N ASP A 58 9.43 3.68 -19.04
CA ASP A 58 10.59 4.54 -19.28
C ASP A 58 10.61 5.69 -18.26
N VAL A 59 11.66 5.73 -17.42
CA VAL A 59 11.91 6.79 -16.44
C VAL A 59 13.16 7.55 -16.89
N GLU A 60 12.96 8.65 -17.63
CA GLU A 60 14.04 9.49 -18.18
C GLU A 60 15.20 8.72 -18.85
N GLY A 61 14.88 7.64 -19.56
CA GLY A 61 15.85 6.78 -20.25
C GLY A 61 16.18 5.47 -19.51
N PHE A 62 15.81 5.33 -18.23
CA PHE A 62 15.83 4.03 -17.54
C PHE A 62 14.63 3.20 -17.97
N LYS A 63 14.88 2.15 -18.76
CA LYS A 63 13.84 1.32 -19.38
C LYS A 63 13.66 0.01 -18.64
N THR A 64 12.42 -0.28 -18.26
CA THR A 64 12.00 -1.56 -17.69
C THR A 64 10.96 -2.18 -18.60
N ALA A 65 11.34 -3.25 -19.30
CA ALA A 65 10.43 -3.95 -20.20
C ALA A 65 9.62 -5.03 -19.47
N GLY A 66 8.36 -5.23 -19.86
CA GLY A 66 7.52 -6.33 -19.40
C GLY A 66 7.35 -6.38 -17.87
N LEU A 67 7.01 -5.25 -17.26
CA LEU A 67 6.68 -5.15 -15.84
C LEU A 67 5.27 -5.69 -15.59
N GLY A 68 5.13 -6.63 -14.65
CA GLY A 68 3.85 -7.22 -14.26
C GLY A 68 3.50 -8.50 -15.02
N GLY A 69 2.94 -9.48 -14.30
CA GLY A 69 2.57 -10.80 -14.85
C GLY A 69 1.19 -11.31 -14.44
N ARG A 70 0.43 -10.55 -13.63
CA ARG A 70 -0.91 -10.96 -13.17
C ARG A 70 -1.94 -10.66 -14.25
N VAL A 71 -2.79 -11.62 -14.58
CA VAL A 71 -3.78 -11.47 -15.67
C VAL A 71 -5.16 -11.10 -15.15
N GLU A 72 -5.70 -11.89 -14.22
CA GLU A 72 -7.10 -11.75 -13.76
C GLU A 72 -7.23 -10.79 -12.59
N ASP A 73 -6.44 -10.99 -11.54
CA ASP A 73 -6.54 -10.25 -10.29
C ASP A 73 -5.21 -10.21 -9.53
N VAL A 74 -5.19 -9.48 -8.41
CA VAL A 74 -4.01 -9.32 -7.55
C VAL A 74 -3.56 -10.62 -6.85
N TRP A 75 -4.39 -11.65 -6.80
CA TRP A 75 -4.05 -12.96 -6.23
C TRP A 75 -3.29 -13.86 -7.23
N GLY A 76 -3.29 -13.51 -8.51
CA GLY A 76 -2.71 -14.32 -9.60
C GLY A 76 -1.18 -14.43 -9.63
N GLY A 77 -0.44 -13.84 -8.68
CA GLY A 77 1.02 -13.92 -8.67
C GLY A 77 1.71 -12.94 -7.73
N GLU A 78 3.01 -12.76 -7.94
CA GLU A 78 3.83 -11.76 -7.25
C GLU A 78 3.70 -10.39 -7.93
N PRO A 79 3.70 -9.29 -7.16
CA PRO A 79 3.79 -7.96 -7.73
C PRO A 79 5.20 -7.71 -8.27
N GLU A 80 5.29 -6.74 -9.16
CA GLU A 80 6.54 -6.11 -9.56
C GLU A 80 6.36 -4.59 -9.44
N GLY A 81 7.46 -3.85 -9.38
CA GLY A 81 7.38 -2.40 -9.37
C GLY A 81 8.58 -1.70 -9.96
N VAL A 82 8.41 -0.42 -10.29
CA VAL A 82 9.50 0.48 -10.65
C VAL A 82 9.47 1.66 -9.70
N TYR A 83 10.58 1.89 -9.01
CA TYR A 83 10.82 3.11 -8.25
C TYR A 83 11.18 4.26 -9.19
N VAL A 84 10.54 5.41 -8.97
CA VAL A 84 10.66 6.62 -9.77
C VAL A 84 11.15 7.74 -8.86
N PRO A 85 12.31 8.36 -9.14
CA PRO A 85 12.82 9.47 -8.36
C PRO A 85 11.91 10.69 -8.35
N SER A 86 12.06 11.53 -7.32
CA SER A 86 11.23 12.72 -7.11
C SER A 86 11.17 13.60 -8.36
N GLY A 87 9.95 13.79 -8.88
CA GLY A 87 9.74 14.67 -10.03
C GLY A 87 10.28 14.18 -11.37
N ALA A 88 10.75 12.93 -11.50
CA ALA A 88 11.18 12.38 -12.79
C ALA A 88 10.00 12.25 -13.78
N LYS A 89 10.27 12.43 -15.08
CA LYS A 89 9.28 12.18 -16.13
C LYS A 89 9.20 10.68 -16.45
N VAL A 90 7.97 10.19 -16.51
CA VAL A 90 7.68 8.79 -16.80
C VAL A 90 6.77 8.66 -18.01
N GLU A 91 7.03 7.64 -18.82
CA GLU A 91 6.05 7.07 -19.75
C GLU A 91 5.88 5.57 -19.47
N MET A 92 4.64 5.09 -19.49
CA MET A 92 4.34 3.65 -19.48
C MET A 92 3.43 3.26 -20.63
N VAL A 93 3.67 2.09 -21.21
CA VAL A 93 2.94 1.57 -22.38
C VAL A 93 2.40 0.18 -22.08
N CYS A 94 1.11 -0.04 -22.33
CA CYS A 94 0.46 -1.32 -22.07
C CYS A 94 0.78 -2.36 -23.17
N LEU A 95 1.27 -3.54 -22.76
CA LEU A 95 1.58 -4.65 -23.65
C LEU A 95 0.46 -5.71 -23.72
N SER A 96 -0.23 -5.92 -22.60
CA SER A 96 -1.39 -6.81 -22.49
C SER A 96 -2.65 -6.17 -23.10
N GLU A 97 -3.73 -6.94 -23.23
CA GLU A 97 -5.00 -6.42 -23.75
C GLU A 97 -5.55 -5.27 -22.88
N THR A 98 -5.44 -5.43 -21.55
CA THR A 98 -5.69 -4.38 -20.56
C THR A 98 -4.65 -4.44 -19.45
N ALA A 99 -4.41 -3.32 -18.77
CA ALA A 99 -3.62 -3.24 -17.55
C ALA A 99 -4.27 -2.26 -16.57
N GLU A 100 -4.29 -2.62 -15.29
CA GLU A 100 -4.56 -1.71 -14.17
C GLU A 100 -3.26 -1.49 -13.42
N VAL A 101 -2.83 -0.23 -13.31
CA VAL A 101 -1.53 0.13 -12.75
C VAL A 101 -1.73 1.08 -11.58
N PHE A 102 -1.15 0.74 -10.43
CA PHE A 102 -1.11 1.59 -9.25
C PHE A 102 0.14 2.45 -9.29
N ILE A 103 -0.02 3.74 -9.04
CA ILE A 103 1.08 4.69 -8.84
C ILE A 103 1.00 5.16 -7.39
N ALA A 104 1.84 4.59 -6.53
CA ALA A 104 2.03 5.04 -5.17
C ALA A 104 3.04 6.19 -5.16
N GLY A 105 2.92 7.14 -4.23
CA GLY A 105 3.97 8.15 -4.05
C GLY A 105 4.04 8.67 -2.63
N ALA A 106 5.21 9.22 -2.30
CA ALA A 106 5.44 9.93 -1.04
C ALA A 106 6.23 11.21 -1.28
N LYS A 107 5.99 12.21 -0.43
CA LYS A 107 6.70 13.49 -0.49
C LYS A 107 8.19 13.30 -0.18
N TYR A 108 9.05 13.70 -1.11
CA TYR A 108 10.50 13.58 -0.98
C TYR A 108 11.20 14.59 -1.88
N ASP A 109 12.16 15.34 -1.33
CA ASP A 109 12.79 16.47 -2.03
C ASP A 109 14.12 16.11 -2.71
N GLU A 110 14.74 14.97 -2.35
CA GLU A 110 15.99 14.54 -2.96
C GLU A 110 15.73 13.68 -4.20
N VAL A 111 16.69 13.68 -5.12
CA VAL A 111 16.66 12.85 -6.33
C VAL A 111 17.55 11.63 -6.12
N LEU A 112 16.96 10.45 -6.30
CA LEU A 112 17.61 9.15 -6.23
C LEU A 112 17.69 8.52 -7.63
N ASP A 113 18.23 7.30 -7.75
CA ASP A 113 18.28 6.58 -9.02
C ASP A 113 17.04 5.68 -9.21
N PRO A 114 16.47 5.60 -10.42
CA PRO A 114 15.36 4.69 -10.71
C PRO A 114 15.85 3.22 -10.67
N PHE A 115 14.98 2.31 -10.26
CA PHE A 115 15.25 0.87 -10.30
C PHE A 115 13.95 0.06 -10.41
N ALA A 116 14.06 -1.18 -10.88
CA ALA A 116 12.96 -2.14 -10.90
C ALA A 116 13.08 -3.11 -9.72
N VAL A 117 11.93 -3.58 -9.23
CA VAL A 117 11.78 -4.69 -8.29
C VAL A 117 11.00 -5.78 -9.02
N ARG A 118 11.65 -6.93 -9.22
CA ARG A 118 11.06 -8.09 -9.90
C ARG A 118 10.50 -9.10 -8.91
N ALA A 119 9.69 -10.03 -9.44
CA ALA A 119 8.98 -11.02 -8.64
C ALA A 119 9.87 -11.83 -7.69
N ASP A 120 11.11 -12.14 -8.09
CA ASP A 120 12.10 -12.88 -7.29
C ASP A 120 12.79 -12.03 -6.21
N GLU A 121 12.62 -10.71 -6.25
CA GLU A 121 13.16 -9.77 -5.26
C GLU A 121 12.18 -9.48 -4.12
N ILE A 122 10.90 -9.81 -4.28
CA ILE A 122 9.85 -9.54 -3.30
C ILE A 122 10.17 -10.18 -1.94
N ASP A 123 10.01 -9.41 -0.87
CA ASP A 123 10.14 -9.90 0.50
C ASP A 123 8.76 -10.27 1.04
N LEU A 124 8.58 -11.55 1.31
CA LEU A 124 7.33 -12.13 1.79
C LEU A 124 7.37 -12.27 3.31
N VAL A 125 6.35 -11.72 3.97
CA VAL A 125 6.11 -11.92 5.41
C VAL A 125 4.75 -12.54 5.60
N GLN A 126 4.67 -13.64 6.33
CA GLN A 126 3.41 -14.29 6.65
C GLN A 126 3.35 -14.65 8.13
N TYR A 127 2.26 -14.30 8.79
CA TYR A 127 2.10 -14.40 10.24
C TYR A 127 0.62 -14.45 10.63
N GLY A 128 0.34 -14.60 11.92
CA GLY A 128 -1.00 -14.84 12.44
C GLY A 128 -1.53 -16.23 12.06
N SER A 129 -2.80 -16.45 12.32
CA SER A 129 -3.46 -17.73 12.01
C SER A 129 -4.97 -17.57 11.81
N ASP A 130 -5.60 -18.57 11.22
CA ASP A 130 -7.05 -18.61 11.04
C ASP A 130 -7.78 -18.72 12.40
N ASP A 131 -7.15 -19.34 13.39
CA ASP A 131 -7.68 -19.46 14.76
C ASP A 131 -7.72 -18.10 15.47
N THR A 132 -6.66 -17.30 15.30
CA THR A 132 -6.59 -15.93 15.84
C THR A 132 -7.30 -14.91 14.96
N LYS A 133 -7.78 -15.34 13.77
CA LYS A 133 -8.34 -14.48 12.71
C LYS A 133 -7.40 -13.35 12.28
N THR A 134 -6.09 -13.51 12.46
CA THR A 134 -5.08 -12.47 12.13
C THR A 134 -4.13 -12.92 11.03
N HIS A 135 -4.47 -13.99 10.31
CA HIS A 135 -3.63 -14.57 9.27
C HIS A 135 -3.41 -13.58 8.13
N ARG A 136 -2.16 -13.17 7.95
CA ARG A 136 -1.79 -12.13 7.00
C ARG A 136 -0.57 -12.51 6.20
N LYS A 137 -0.59 -12.10 4.93
CA LYS A 137 0.51 -12.23 3.99
C LYS A 137 0.82 -10.83 3.45
N ILE A 138 2.06 -10.38 3.65
CA ILE A 138 2.57 -9.08 3.20
C ILE A 138 3.63 -9.33 2.14
N LYS A 139 3.52 -8.64 1.01
CA LYS A 139 4.51 -8.63 -0.06
C LYS A 139 5.08 -7.22 -0.15
N HIS A 140 6.31 -7.03 0.31
CA HIS A 140 6.95 -5.72 0.25
C HIS A 140 7.56 -5.49 -1.13
N ILE A 141 7.07 -4.46 -1.82
CA ILE A 141 7.61 -4.00 -3.10
C ILE A 141 8.76 -3.03 -2.83
N LEU A 142 8.48 -1.98 -2.05
CA LEU A 142 9.50 -1.08 -1.51
C LEU A 142 9.61 -1.29 0.00
N GLY A 143 10.32 -2.36 0.40
CA GLY A 143 10.48 -2.78 1.78
C GLY A 143 11.87 -2.51 2.34
N GLN A 144 12.31 -3.36 3.28
CA GLN A 144 13.62 -3.28 3.90
C GLN A 144 14.77 -3.55 2.91
N LYS A 145 14.57 -4.43 1.93
CA LYS A 145 15.59 -4.76 0.91
C LYS A 145 16.05 -3.56 0.06
N GLN A 146 15.18 -2.56 -0.08
CA GLN A 146 15.43 -1.34 -0.86
C GLN A 146 15.91 -0.16 0.01
N HIS A 147 16.26 -0.42 1.28
CA HIS A 147 16.79 0.61 2.19
C HIS A 147 17.99 1.32 1.56
N GLY A 148 18.02 2.65 1.65
CA GLY A 148 19.07 3.50 1.07
C GLY A 148 18.95 3.75 -0.44
N LYS A 149 17.98 3.13 -1.14
CA LYS A 149 17.68 3.40 -2.56
C LYS A 149 16.35 4.13 -2.76
N VAL A 150 15.57 4.30 -1.70
CA VAL A 150 14.24 4.92 -1.67
C VAL A 150 14.26 5.97 -0.58
N GLY A 151 13.55 7.09 -0.78
CA GLY A 151 13.47 8.21 0.15
C GLY A 151 12.68 7.87 1.41
N ARG A 152 11.40 8.26 1.44
CA ARG A 152 10.47 8.08 2.57
C ARG A 152 9.29 7.16 2.24
N LEU A 153 9.17 6.70 1.00
CA LEU A 153 8.11 5.82 0.54
C LEU A 153 8.31 4.36 1.00
N LEU A 154 7.23 3.77 1.49
CA LEU A 154 7.06 2.31 1.64
C LEU A 154 5.83 1.88 0.83
N VAL A 155 5.95 0.77 0.10
CA VAL A 155 4.88 0.21 -0.72
C VAL A 155 4.80 -1.28 -0.52
N SER A 156 3.62 -1.77 -0.12
CA SER A 156 3.39 -3.19 0.12
C SER A 156 1.99 -3.61 -0.31
N GLU A 157 1.86 -4.88 -0.68
CA GLU A 157 0.56 -5.55 -0.85
C GLU A 157 0.26 -6.41 0.36
N LEU A 158 -0.94 -6.29 0.91
CA LEU A 158 -1.35 -7.07 2.07
C LEU A 158 -2.60 -7.87 1.75
N PHE A 159 -2.56 -9.13 2.15
CA PHE A 159 -3.65 -10.08 1.99
C PHE A 159 -4.07 -10.53 3.38
N THR A 160 -5.34 -10.36 3.69
CA THR A 160 -5.98 -11.11 4.77
C THR A 160 -6.18 -12.52 4.25
N VAL A 161 -5.42 -13.47 4.80
CA VAL A 161 -5.42 -14.86 4.33
C VAL A 161 -6.67 -15.55 4.86
N GLY A 162 -7.34 -16.30 3.99
CA GLY A 162 -8.62 -16.93 4.30
C GLY A 162 -9.79 -15.93 4.27
N ALA A 163 -10.96 -16.39 4.72
CA ALA A 163 -12.19 -15.61 4.70
C ALA A 163 -12.64 -15.17 6.11
N GLY A 164 -13.11 -13.93 6.23
CA GLY A 164 -13.61 -13.38 7.51
C GLY A 164 -12.52 -13.04 8.54
N GLY A 165 -11.31 -12.69 8.09
CA GLY A 165 -10.17 -12.33 8.94
C GLY A 165 -10.07 -10.85 9.28
N TRP A 166 -9.09 -10.54 10.13
CA TRP A 166 -8.71 -9.19 10.58
C TRP A 166 -7.30 -8.85 10.11
N SER A 167 -7.13 -7.56 9.84
CA SER A 167 -5.87 -6.92 9.56
C SER A 167 -5.71 -5.61 10.32
N GLY A 168 -4.49 -5.09 10.37
CA GLY A 168 -4.15 -3.96 11.22
C GLY A 168 -4.31 -4.28 12.72
N PHE A 169 -4.37 -5.56 13.11
CA PHE A 169 -4.56 -6.01 14.49
C PHE A 169 -3.32 -6.77 15.03
N PRO A 170 -2.85 -6.51 16.26
CA PRO A 170 -3.39 -5.56 17.24
C PRO A 170 -3.30 -4.14 16.71
N SER A 171 -4.30 -3.35 17.12
CA SER A 171 -4.47 -2.02 16.58
C SER A 171 -3.25 -1.16 16.84
N HIS A 172 -2.86 -0.36 15.87
CA HIS A 172 -1.69 0.50 15.95
C HIS A 172 -1.90 1.79 15.17
N LYS A 173 -1.05 2.77 15.46
CA LYS A 173 -0.99 4.07 14.80
C LYS A 173 0.46 4.46 14.51
N HIS A 174 0.63 5.45 13.67
CA HIS A 174 1.91 6.11 13.33
C HIS A 174 1.60 7.56 12.95
N ASP A 175 0.94 8.26 13.86
CA ASP A 175 0.36 9.57 13.65
C ASP A 175 1.08 10.70 14.37
N THR A 176 2.15 10.35 15.11
CA THR A 176 2.94 11.29 15.89
C THR A 176 4.42 11.02 15.68
N ASP A 177 5.21 12.09 15.49
CA ASP A 177 6.67 12.00 15.39
C ASP A 177 7.30 11.95 16.79
N HIS A 178 7.09 10.84 17.51
CA HIS A 178 7.51 10.64 18.90
C HIS A 178 8.62 9.59 18.99
N LEU A 179 9.78 9.95 18.43
CA LEU A 179 10.94 9.06 18.36
C LEU A 179 11.53 8.77 19.76
N PRO A 180 11.99 7.53 20.03
CA PRO A 180 12.05 6.38 19.12
C PRO A 180 10.79 5.48 19.18
N THR A 181 9.74 5.90 19.88
CA THR A 181 8.57 5.04 20.19
C THR A 181 7.52 4.99 19.09
N GLU A 182 7.45 6.01 18.26
CA GLU A 182 6.50 6.14 17.15
C GLU A 182 7.10 7.04 16.08
N THR A 183 6.85 6.72 14.82
CA THR A 183 7.17 7.58 13.68
C THR A 183 5.90 8.13 13.08
N ARG A 184 5.98 9.34 12.49
CA ARG A 184 4.85 9.91 11.75
C ARG A 184 4.88 9.46 10.30
N HIS A 185 3.82 8.75 9.89
CA HIS A 185 3.56 8.37 8.52
C HIS A 185 2.10 8.64 8.17
N ASP A 186 1.87 9.24 7.00
CA ASP A 186 0.54 9.17 6.39
C ASP A 186 0.40 7.81 5.71
N GLU A 187 -0.82 7.26 5.72
CA GLU A 187 -1.08 5.97 5.10
C GLU A 187 -2.32 5.98 4.21
N THR A 188 -2.23 5.29 3.07
CA THR A 188 -3.33 5.17 2.13
C THR A 188 -3.50 3.73 1.72
N TYR A 189 -4.75 3.25 1.79
CA TYR A 189 -5.15 1.90 1.41
C TYR A 189 -6.05 1.94 0.18
N ASN A 190 -5.86 1.00 -0.74
CA ASN A 190 -6.82 0.69 -1.80
C ASN A 190 -7.19 -0.79 -1.78
N PHE A 191 -8.48 -1.09 -1.68
CA PHE A 191 -8.99 -2.43 -1.36
C PHE A 191 -9.43 -3.22 -2.61
N ARG A 192 -9.21 -4.54 -2.57
CA ARG A 192 -9.81 -5.52 -3.49
C ARG A 192 -10.39 -6.68 -2.69
N PHE A 193 -11.42 -7.32 -3.23
CA PHE A 193 -12.05 -8.49 -2.59
C PHE A 193 -12.12 -9.69 -3.54
N LYS A 194 -12.10 -10.89 -2.97
CA LYS A 194 -12.36 -12.12 -3.71
C LYS A 194 -13.48 -12.93 -3.06
N PRO A 195 -14.59 -13.19 -3.78
CA PRO A 195 -14.99 -12.56 -5.05
C PRO A 195 -15.10 -11.03 -4.98
N ASN A 196 -15.09 -10.36 -6.13
CA ASN A 196 -15.04 -8.89 -6.26
C ASN A 196 -16.31 -8.14 -5.83
N TRP A 197 -17.38 -8.84 -5.44
CA TRP A 197 -18.54 -8.27 -4.76
C TRP A 197 -18.47 -8.42 -3.24
N GLY A 198 -17.32 -8.86 -2.71
CA GLY A 198 -17.05 -8.89 -1.28
C GLY A 198 -16.97 -7.49 -0.67
N SER A 199 -16.93 -7.44 0.66
CA SER A 199 -16.77 -6.20 1.40
C SER A 199 -16.22 -6.44 2.80
N GLY A 200 -15.89 -5.36 3.50
CA GLY A 200 -15.36 -5.36 4.84
C GLY A 200 -15.67 -4.06 5.59
N VAL A 201 -15.02 -3.89 6.73
CA VAL A 201 -15.10 -2.68 7.55
C VAL A 201 -13.68 -2.20 7.85
N GLN A 202 -13.39 -0.94 7.54
CA GLN A 202 -12.23 -0.24 8.07
C GLN A 202 -12.67 0.55 9.31
N MET A 203 -12.03 0.30 10.44
CA MET A 203 -12.25 1.07 11.66
C MET A 203 -11.19 2.16 11.78
N LEU A 204 -11.55 3.28 12.40
CA LEU A 204 -10.60 4.32 12.77
C LEU A 204 -10.91 4.87 14.16
N GLN A 205 -10.06 4.52 15.12
CA GLN A 205 -10.20 4.92 16.51
C GLN A 205 -9.14 5.99 16.85
N ARG A 206 -9.59 7.22 17.08
CA ARG A 206 -8.69 8.37 17.35
C ARG A 206 -8.02 8.28 18.73
N GLU A 207 -8.72 7.73 19.71
CA GLU A 207 -8.28 7.67 21.10
C GLU A 207 -8.51 6.29 21.68
N ASP A 208 -7.56 5.83 22.51
CA ASP A 208 -7.65 4.53 23.18
C ASP A 208 -8.94 4.44 24.02
N ASN A 209 -9.62 3.29 23.94
CA ASN A 209 -10.88 2.99 24.62
C ASN A 209 -12.08 3.93 24.33
N LYS A 210 -12.03 4.77 23.31
CA LYS A 210 -13.19 5.55 22.84
C LYS A 210 -13.72 5.03 21.50
N PRO A 211 -15.04 5.03 21.24
CA PRO A 211 -15.55 4.65 19.92
C PRO A 211 -14.92 5.49 18.80
N GLY A 212 -14.66 4.84 17.68
CA GLY A 212 -14.16 5.47 16.46
C GLY A 212 -15.17 5.39 15.32
N ASP A 213 -14.74 5.86 14.15
CA ASP A 213 -15.52 5.72 12.92
C ASP A 213 -15.39 4.28 12.37
N ALA A 214 -16.41 3.85 11.62
CA ALA A 214 -16.39 2.60 10.89
C ALA A 214 -16.90 2.84 9.48
N TYR A 215 -16.08 2.47 8.50
CA TYR A 215 -16.33 2.68 7.08
C TYR A 215 -16.59 1.34 6.41
N HIS A 216 -17.73 1.22 5.73
CA HIS A 216 -18.01 0.06 4.86
C HIS A 216 -17.14 0.17 3.60
N ILE A 217 -16.28 -0.82 3.39
CA ILE A 217 -15.36 -0.87 2.25
C ILE A 217 -15.77 -1.98 1.28
N VAL A 218 -15.84 -1.61 0.00
CA VAL A 218 -16.14 -2.49 -1.14
C VAL A 218 -14.98 -2.50 -2.14
N ASP A 219 -15.00 -3.38 -3.13
CA ASP A 219 -13.96 -3.48 -4.15
C ASP A 219 -13.69 -2.11 -4.82
N GLY A 220 -12.43 -1.70 -4.86
CA GLY A 220 -12.03 -0.39 -5.37
C GLY A 220 -12.03 0.75 -4.36
N SER A 221 -12.51 0.55 -3.13
CA SER A 221 -12.51 1.61 -2.09
C SER A 221 -11.09 2.07 -1.75
N THR A 222 -10.93 3.37 -1.51
CA THR A 222 -9.69 3.96 -0.97
C THR A 222 -9.93 4.55 0.41
N ILE A 223 -9.02 4.32 1.35
CA ILE A 223 -9.01 4.95 2.68
C ILE A 223 -7.72 5.75 2.84
N CYS A 224 -7.84 7.02 3.20
CA CYS A 224 -6.73 7.88 3.61
C CYS A 224 -6.71 7.99 5.14
N LEU A 225 -5.67 7.46 5.78
CA LEU A 225 -5.49 7.40 7.22
C LEU A 225 -4.58 8.55 7.67
N ASP A 226 -5.19 9.57 8.25
CA ASP A 226 -4.49 10.74 8.82
C ASP A 226 -3.94 10.44 10.22
N ASN A 227 -4.75 9.92 11.14
CA ASN A 227 -4.34 9.61 12.51
C ASN A 227 -5.22 8.57 13.22
N GLY A 228 -4.75 8.00 14.32
CA GLY A 228 -5.47 7.02 15.11
C GLY A 228 -5.24 5.56 14.69
N TYR A 229 -5.83 4.67 15.48
CA TYR A 229 -5.71 3.22 15.33
C TYR A 229 -6.64 2.69 14.24
N HIS A 230 -6.12 1.88 13.31
CA HIS A 230 -6.81 1.59 12.06
C HIS A 230 -6.87 0.09 11.69
N PRO A 231 -7.51 -0.77 12.51
CA PRO A 231 -7.73 -2.15 12.13
C PRO A 231 -8.83 -2.25 11.06
N CYS A 232 -8.78 -3.28 10.24
CA CYS A 232 -9.84 -3.60 9.29
C CYS A 232 -10.19 -5.08 9.32
N CYS A 233 -11.41 -5.40 8.94
CA CYS A 233 -11.88 -6.78 8.84
C CYS A 233 -12.66 -6.99 7.56
N VAL A 234 -12.61 -8.21 7.05
CA VAL A 234 -13.39 -8.63 5.89
C VAL A 234 -14.64 -9.38 6.36
N LEU A 235 -15.74 -9.23 5.64
CA LEU A 235 -16.96 -9.97 5.95
C LEU A 235 -16.76 -11.50 5.75
N PRO A 236 -17.54 -12.34 6.44
CA PRO A 236 -17.45 -13.78 6.29
C PRO A 236 -17.64 -14.23 4.84
N GLY A 237 -16.81 -15.18 4.40
CA GLY A 237 -16.88 -15.75 3.05
C GLY A 237 -16.12 -14.99 1.96
N TYR A 238 -15.47 -13.86 2.27
CA TYR A 238 -14.64 -13.11 1.33
C TYR A 238 -13.18 -13.02 1.78
N GLU A 239 -12.27 -13.06 0.82
CA GLU A 239 -10.87 -12.66 1.01
C GLU A 239 -10.72 -11.15 0.76
N MET A 240 -9.73 -10.54 1.41
CA MET A 240 -9.44 -9.11 1.27
C MET A 240 -7.97 -8.88 0.97
N TYR A 241 -7.73 -8.10 -0.07
CA TYR A 241 -6.46 -7.50 -0.42
C TYR A 241 -6.52 -6.00 -0.17
N TYR A 242 -5.40 -5.40 0.22
CA TYR A 242 -5.24 -3.95 0.13
C TYR A 242 -3.80 -3.56 -0.18
N PHE A 243 -3.68 -2.61 -1.10
CA PHE A 243 -2.44 -1.96 -1.46
C PHE A 243 -2.14 -0.84 -0.46
N THR A 244 -0.93 -0.79 0.06
CA THR A 244 -0.53 0.11 1.15
C THR A 244 0.56 1.06 0.69
N ILE A 245 0.36 2.33 1.00
CA ILE A 245 1.26 3.43 0.69
C ILE A 245 1.51 4.16 2.00
N LEU A 246 2.77 4.20 2.43
CA LEU A 246 3.20 4.96 3.60
C LEU A 246 4.23 5.99 3.18
N GLY A 247 3.98 7.24 3.52
CA GLY A 247 4.90 8.36 3.37
C GLY A 247 5.36 8.84 4.73
N GLY A 248 6.64 8.66 5.05
CA GLY A 248 7.22 9.13 6.31
C GLY A 248 7.37 10.65 6.35
N LEU A 249 7.20 11.26 7.53
CA LEU A 249 7.44 12.70 7.72
C LEU A 249 8.93 13.00 7.93
N SER A 250 9.53 12.40 8.95
CA SER A 250 10.91 12.66 9.38
C SER A 250 11.89 11.60 8.88
N GLN A 251 11.42 10.35 8.72
CA GLN A 251 12.23 9.20 8.33
C GLN A 251 11.39 8.15 7.59
N ARG A 252 12.09 7.25 6.89
CA ARG A 252 11.45 6.12 6.16
C ARG A 252 10.98 5.01 7.08
N SER A 253 11.86 4.53 7.97
CA SER A 253 11.59 3.39 8.84
C SER A 253 10.35 3.63 9.69
N LEU A 254 9.44 2.65 9.69
CA LEU A 254 8.17 2.73 10.38
C LEU A 254 8.31 2.13 11.78
N VAL A 255 7.97 2.92 12.80
CA VAL A 255 7.79 2.45 14.17
C VAL A 255 6.33 2.67 14.56
N GLN A 256 5.60 1.57 14.64
CA GLN A 256 4.18 1.55 14.99
C GLN A 256 4.00 1.69 16.51
N TYR A 257 3.08 2.56 16.92
CA TYR A 257 2.59 2.62 18.28
C TYR A 257 1.35 1.74 18.42
N PHE A 258 1.50 0.59 19.09
CA PHE A 258 0.39 -0.31 19.35
C PHE A 258 -0.52 0.23 20.45
N GLN A 259 -1.83 0.07 20.25
CA GLN A 259 -2.84 0.50 21.20
C GLN A 259 -2.61 -0.16 22.57
N PRO A 260 -2.40 0.63 23.65
CA PRO A 260 -1.99 0.09 24.94
C PRO A 260 -2.93 -1.02 25.46
N THR A 261 -4.23 -0.83 25.30
CA THR A 261 -5.25 -1.81 25.71
C THR A 261 -5.12 -3.17 25.02
N HIS A 262 -4.55 -3.21 23.80
CA HIS A 262 -4.44 -4.43 22.99
C HIS A 262 -2.99 -4.87 22.77
N ALA A 263 -2.00 -4.14 23.31
CA ALA A 263 -0.58 -4.39 23.09
C ALA A 263 -0.15 -5.80 23.55
N TYR A 264 -0.82 -6.37 24.56
CA TYR A 264 -0.55 -7.75 25.00
C TYR A 264 -0.74 -8.80 23.90
N GLN A 265 -1.53 -8.51 22.86
CA GLN A 265 -1.76 -9.42 21.74
C GLN A 265 -0.51 -9.60 20.86
N ILE A 266 0.50 -8.74 20.98
CA ILE A 266 1.81 -8.93 20.34
C ILE A 266 2.49 -10.21 20.86
N GLU A 267 2.13 -10.64 22.07
CA GLU A 267 2.64 -11.87 22.69
C GLU A 267 1.81 -13.11 22.33
N THR A 268 0.62 -12.95 21.74
CA THR A 268 -0.32 -14.05 21.46
C THR A 268 -0.46 -14.36 19.97
N ILE A 269 -0.26 -13.36 19.10
CA ILE A 269 -0.36 -13.54 17.65
C ILE A 269 0.93 -14.18 17.11
N PRO A 270 0.86 -15.38 16.50
CA PRO A 270 2.04 -16.06 15.99
C PRO A 270 2.80 -15.20 14.95
N GLY A 271 4.12 -15.11 15.06
CA GLY A 271 4.99 -14.46 14.05
C GLY A 271 4.88 -12.94 13.94
N ILE A 272 4.07 -12.26 14.76
CA ILE A 272 3.88 -10.81 14.63
C ILE A 272 5.15 -10.00 14.91
N LYS A 273 6.03 -10.47 15.81
CA LYS A 273 7.29 -9.79 16.13
C LYS A 273 8.25 -9.77 14.94
N ASP A 274 8.25 -10.82 14.12
CA ASP A 274 9.05 -10.89 12.89
C ASP A 274 8.52 -9.88 11.87
N MET A 275 7.20 -9.72 11.77
CA MET A 275 6.59 -8.67 10.95
C MET A 275 6.99 -7.27 11.41
N ILE A 276 6.93 -6.98 12.71
CA ILE A 276 7.34 -5.67 13.26
C ILE A 276 8.82 -5.37 12.91
N ALA A 277 9.68 -6.37 12.94
CA ALA A 277 11.10 -6.20 12.61
C ALA A 277 11.35 -5.86 11.13
N LYS A 278 10.45 -6.26 10.21
CA LYS A 278 10.57 -6.00 8.76
C LYS A 278 10.26 -4.56 8.36
N PHE A 279 9.58 -3.81 9.21
CA PHE A 279 9.24 -2.40 9.00
C PHE A 279 10.27 -1.42 9.59
N LYS A 280 11.13 -1.88 10.50
CA LYS A 280 12.25 -1.11 11.05
C LYS A 280 13.42 -1.06 10.08
#